data_AF-A0A137NRR1-F1
#
_entry.id   AF-A0A137NRR1-F1
#
_cell.length_a   1.000
_cell.length_b   1.000
_cell.length_c   1.000
_cell.angle_alpha   90.00
_cell.angle_beta   90.00
_cell.angle_gamma   90.00
#
_symmetry.space_group_name_H-M   'P 1'
#
loop_
_entity.id
_entity.type
_entity.pdbx_description
1 polymer ?
#
loop_
_entity_poly.entity_id
_entity_poly.type
_entity_poly.pdbx_seq_one_letter_code
_entity_poly.pdbx_strand_id
1 'polypeptide(L)'
;MNETVPLVNPQANQRKIRLNLKSILILTVLAYFAYTYVINPIIRTINDRNFKSCLNDCVSNATSCRGSCNIQLEECRQSCPAEDLGCKKKCDKYFNLACYSPCEDNGFKCFNKCKLKYNIV
;
A
#
# COMPACT_ATOMS: atom_id res chain seq x y z
N MET A 1 45.89 15.69 61.77
CA MET A 1 46.08 15.82 60.32
C MET A 1 44.70 15.74 59.67
N ASN A 2 44.36 16.78 58.92
CA ASN A 2 43.10 16.97 58.20
C ASN A 2 42.86 15.84 57.19
N GLU A 3 41.64 15.32 57.12
CA GLU A 3 41.01 14.99 55.84
C GLU A 3 39.53 15.40 55.89
N THR A 4 39.25 16.51 55.22
CA THR A 4 37.92 17.05 54.97
C THR A 4 37.15 16.13 54.03
N VAL A 5 36.07 15.54 54.53
CA VAL A 5 35.05 14.84 53.74
C VAL A 5 34.47 15.83 52.72
N PRO A 6 34.47 15.54 51.41
CA PRO A 6 33.82 16.42 50.45
C PRO A 6 32.30 16.27 50.61
N LEU A 7 31.65 17.37 50.98
CA LEU A 7 30.21 17.53 50.82
C LEU A 7 29.87 17.42 49.32
N VAL A 8 29.36 16.27 48.91
CA VAL A 8 28.71 16.10 47.61
C VAL A 8 27.48 17.02 47.60
N ASN A 9 27.64 18.15 46.91
CA ASN A 9 26.59 19.14 46.73
C ASN A 9 25.48 18.55 45.84
N PRO A 10 24.24 18.35 46.32
CA PRO A 10 23.17 17.74 45.53
C PRO A 10 22.57 18.68 44.46
N GLN A 11 23.08 19.90 44.30
CA GLN A 11 22.46 20.91 43.44
C GLN A 11 22.98 20.98 42.00
N ALA A 12 23.75 20.00 41.55
CA ALA A 12 24.07 19.90 40.13
C ALA A 12 22.91 19.26 39.36
N ASN A 13 22.18 20.11 38.64
CA ASN A 13 21.52 19.76 37.38
C ASN A 13 20.04 19.34 37.41
N GLN A 14 19.18 20.15 38.02
CA GLN A 14 17.82 20.32 37.50
C GLN A 14 17.65 21.72 36.91
N ARG A 15 18.03 21.87 35.63
CA ARG A 15 17.56 22.99 34.81
C ARG A 15 16.04 22.85 34.65
N LYS A 16 15.27 23.39 35.60
CA LYS A 16 13.83 23.63 35.41
C LYS A 16 13.69 24.65 34.28
N ILE A 17 13.46 24.17 33.07
CA ILE A 17 13.15 25.01 31.91
C ILE A 17 11.85 25.75 32.23
N ARG A 18 11.93 27.02 32.64
CA ARG A 18 10.77 27.90 32.72
C ARG A 18 10.37 28.27 31.30
N LEU A 19 9.52 27.47 30.67
CA LEU A 19 8.93 27.82 29.38
C LEU A 19 7.94 28.96 29.58
N ASN A 20 8.27 30.12 29.02
CA ASN A 20 7.34 31.25 28.94
C ASN A 20 6.24 30.94 27.92
N LEU A 21 5.03 31.44 28.15
CA LEU A 21 3.87 31.24 27.26
C LEU A 21 4.18 31.60 25.80
N LYS A 22 4.94 32.67 25.57
CA LYS A 22 5.41 33.06 24.22
C LYS A 22 6.27 31.99 23.56
N SER A 23 7.16 31.33 24.32
CA SER A 23 8.00 30.25 23.80
C SER A 23 7.19 29.01 23.46
N ILE A 24 6.15 28.70 24.24
CA ILE A 24 5.21 27.60 23.94
C ILE A 24 4.43 27.90 22.65
N LEU A 25 3.96 29.14 22.47
CA LEU A 25 3.28 29.58 21.25
C LEU A 25 4.19 29.48 20.02
N ILE A 26 5.46 29.89 20.12
CA ILE A 26 6.41 29.76 19.02
C ILE A 26 6.66 28.29 18.67
N LEU A 27 6.86 27.42 19.66
CA LEU A 27 7.09 25.99 19.43
C LEU A 27 5.88 25.30 18.80
N THR A 28 4.67 25.63 19.24
CA THR A 28 3.43 25.06 18.67
C THR A 28 3.23 25.50 17.22
N VAL A 29 3.51 26.77 16.89
CA VAL A 29 3.48 27.25 15.50
C VAL A 29 4.52 26.53 14.65
N LEU A 30 5.77 26.43 15.11
CA LEU A 30 6.82 25.70 14.37
C LEU A 30 6.47 24.22 14.17
N ALA A 31 5.92 23.57 15.19
CA ALA A 31 5.46 22.18 15.09
C ALA A 31 4.32 22.03 14.08
N TYR A 32 3.36 22.96 14.07
CA TYR A 32 2.28 22.99 13.09
C TYR A 32 2.79 23.19 11.66
N PHE A 33 3.76 24.10 11.46
CA PHE A 33 4.40 24.31 10.17
C PHE A 33 5.16 23.05 9.72
N ALA A 34 5.98 22.45 10.59
CA ALA A 34 6.69 21.22 10.29
C ALA A 34 5.73 20.07 9.92
N TYR A 35 4.63 19.92 10.68
CA TYR A 35 3.61 18.93 10.37
C TYR A 35 2.98 19.18 8.99
N THR A 36 2.57 20.42 8.70
CA THR A 36 1.82 20.75 7.50
C THR A 36 2.67 20.69 6.23
N TYR A 37 3.91 21.18 6.29
CA TYR A 37 4.77 21.33 5.11
C TYR A 37 5.78 20.20 4.92
N VAL A 38 6.07 19.40 5.95
CA VAL A 38 7.04 18.30 5.85
C VAL A 38 6.34 16.96 6.06
N ILE A 39 5.67 16.77 7.20
CA ILE A 39 5.13 15.45 7.56
C ILE A 39 3.93 15.05 6.69
N ASN A 40 2.95 15.94 6.53
CA ASN A 40 1.73 15.70 5.75
C ASN A 40 2.02 15.31 4.28
N PRO A 41 2.86 16.03 3.50
CA PRO A 41 3.15 15.62 2.12
C PRO A 41 3.92 14.30 2.04
N ILE A 42 4.81 14.00 2.99
CA ILE A 42 5.50 12.72 3.06
C ILE A 42 4.49 11.59 3.27
N ILE A 43 3.57 11.73 4.23
CA ILE A 43 2.52 10.73 4.51
C ILE A 43 1.67 10.51 3.25
N ARG A 44 1.24 11.58 2.57
CA ARG A 44 0.48 11.48 1.31
C ARG A 44 1.25 10.71 0.25
N THR A 45 2.53 11.02 0.06
CA THR A 45 3.39 10.37 -0.93
C THR A 45 3.61 8.89 -0.64
N ILE A 46 3.76 8.52 0.64
CA ILE A 46 3.90 7.12 1.05
C ILE A 46 2.59 6.37 0.81
N ASN A 47 1.45 6.94 1.20
CA ASN A 47 0.15 6.33 0.97
C ASN A 47 -0.14 6.13 -0.52
N ASP A 48 0.19 7.12 -1.36
CA ASP A 48 0.03 7.00 -2.82
C ASP A 48 0.92 5.90 -3.40
N ARG A 49 2.20 5.84 -3.01
CA ARG A 49 3.10 4.75 -3.42
C ARG A 49 2.58 3.38 -3.00
N ASN A 50 2.12 3.26 -1.76
CA ASN A 50 1.59 2.00 -1.24
C ASN A 50 0.29 1.59 -1.95
N PHE A 51 -0.59 2.55 -2.24
CA PHE A 51 -1.79 2.31 -3.04
C PHE A 51 -1.44 1.84 -4.45
N LYS A 52 -0.49 2.51 -5.12
CA LYS A 52 -0.01 2.12 -6.44
C LYS A 52 0.63 0.72 -6.43
N SER A 53 1.41 0.39 -5.41
CA SER A 53 1.96 -0.95 -5.23
C SER A 53 0.85 -1.99 -5.11
N CYS A 54 -0.16 -1.73 -4.28
CA CYS A 54 -1.32 -2.61 -4.12
C CYS A 54 -2.06 -2.83 -5.46
N LEU A 55 -2.25 -1.77 -6.25
CA LEU A 55 -2.85 -1.86 -7.57
C LEU A 55 -2.00 -2.70 -8.54
N ASN A 56 -0.68 -2.51 -8.52
CA ASN A 56 0.23 -3.28 -9.36
C ASN A 56 0.15 -4.78 -9.04
N ASP A 57 0.04 -5.15 -7.76
CA ASP A 57 -0.13 -6.54 -7.35
C ASP A 57 -1.47 -7.12 -7.87
N CYS A 58 -2.56 -6.34 -7.79
CA CYS A 58 -3.85 -6.75 -8.35
C CYS A 58 -3.78 -6.96 -9.87
N VAL A 59 -3.16 -6.02 -10.59
CA VAL A 59 -2.99 -6.11 -12.05
C VAL A 59 -2.14 -7.30 -12.41
N SER A 60 -0.99 -7.47 -11.74
CA SER A 60 -0.08 -8.61 -11.96
C SER A 60 -0.81 -9.95 -11.80
N ASN A 61 -1.58 -10.11 -10.72
CA ASN A 61 -2.36 -11.33 -10.47
C ASN A 61 -3.45 -11.55 -11.54
N ALA A 62 -4.18 -10.51 -11.93
CA ALA A 62 -5.20 -10.60 -12.96
C ALA A 62 -4.60 -10.96 -14.33
N THR A 63 -3.47 -10.35 -14.69
CA THR A 63 -2.73 -10.65 -15.92
C THR A 63 -2.20 -12.07 -15.92
N SER A 64 -1.65 -12.54 -14.81
CA SER A 64 -1.19 -13.93 -14.65
C SER A 64 -2.34 -14.92 -14.83
N CYS A 65 -3.48 -14.68 -14.16
CA CYS A 65 -4.70 -15.49 -14.29
C CYS A 65 -5.18 -15.55 -15.75
N ARG A 66 -5.23 -14.40 -16.43
CA ARG A 66 -5.59 -14.30 -17.84
C ARG A 66 -4.60 -15.08 -18.74
N GLY A 67 -3.31 -15.03 -18.41
CA GLY A 67 -2.27 -15.79 -19.09
C GLY A 67 -2.51 -17.31 -19.01
N SER A 68 -2.81 -17.83 -17.81
CA SER A 68 -3.15 -19.24 -17.63
C SER A 68 -4.41 -19.65 -18.41
N CYS A 69 -5.44 -18.80 -18.44
CA CYS A 69 -6.64 -19.03 -19.24
C CYS A 69 -6.35 -19.08 -20.75
N ASN A 70 -5.47 -18.21 -21.25
CA ASN A 70 -5.06 -18.22 -22.65
C ASN A 70 -4.35 -19.53 -23.03
N ILE A 71 -3.47 -20.03 -22.17
CA ILE A 71 -2.76 -21.31 -22.41
C ILE A 71 -3.78 -22.45 -22.55
N GLN A 72 -4.69 -22.58 -21.59
CA GLN A 72 -5.71 -23.64 -21.62
C GLN A 72 -6.68 -23.48 -22.80
N LEU A 73 -6.99 -22.25 -23.20
CA LEU A 73 -7.81 -21.99 -24.38
C LEU A 73 -7.13 -22.47 -25.66
N GLU A 74 -5.84 -22.17 -25.82
CA GLU A 74 -5.08 -22.62 -26.99
C GLU A 74 -4.92 -24.14 -27.01
N GLU A 75 -4.67 -24.78 -25.87
CA GLU A 75 -4.69 -26.25 -25.75
C GLU A 75 -6.04 -26.85 -26.19
N CYS A 76 -7.16 -26.26 -25.77
CA CYS A 76 -8.49 -26.67 -26.21
C CYS A 76 -8.66 -26.52 -27.72
N ARG A 77 -8.27 -25.37 -28.28
CA ARG A 77 -8.38 -25.10 -29.73
C ARG A 77 -7.51 -26.03 -30.57
N GLN A 78 -6.34 -26.41 -30.07
CA GLN A 78 -5.43 -27.36 -30.73
C GLN A 78 -5.98 -28.79 -30.73
N SER A 79 -6.79 -29.16 -29.72
CA SER A 79 -7.47 -30.45 -29.69
C SER A 79 -8.63 -30.57 -30.70
N CYS A 80 -9.11 -29.44 -31.23
CA CYS A 80 -10.20 -29.42 -32.22
C CYS A 80 -9.69 -29.78 -33.62
N PRO A 81 -10.48 -30.52 -34.43
CA PRO A 81 -10.22 -30.69 -35.85
C PRO A 81 -10.08 -29.32 -36.56
N ALA A 82 -9.15 -29.22 -37.52
CA ALA A 82 -8.81 -27.94 -38.16
C ALA A 82 -10.02 -27.19 -38.73
N GLU A 83 -10.94 -27.93 -39.35
CA GLU A 83 -12.14 -27.42 -40.03
C GLU A 83 -13.36 -27.26 -39.11
N ASP A 84 -13.31 -27.79 -37.88
CA ASP A 84 -14.43 -27.70 -36.94
C ASP A 84 -14.41 -26.36 -36.19
N LEU A 85 -14.94 -25.34 -36.86
CA LEU A 85 -15.20 -24.01 -36.28
C LEU A 85 -16.18 -24.08 -35.09
N GLY A 86 -17.05 -25.09 -35.04
CA GLY A 86 -18.00 -25.29 -33.94
C GLY A 86 -17.29 -25.70 -32.65
N CYS A 87 -16.30 -26.59 -32.75
CA CYS A 87 -15.46 -27.00 -31.64
C CYS A 87 -14.68 -25.80 -31.05
N LYS A 88 -13.99 -25.02 -31.90
CA LYS A 88 -13.23 -23.83 -31.46
C LYS A 88 -14.10 -22.80 -30.74
N LYS A 89 -15.31 -22.54 -31.26
CA LYS A 89 -16.28 -21.64 -30.60
C LYS A 89 -16.77 -22.16 -29.24
N LYS A 90 -16.89 -23.49 -29.06
CA LYS A 90 -17.25 -24.08 -27.76
C LYS A 90 -16.13 -23.86 -26.73
N CYS A 91 -14.87 -24.03 -27.13
CA CYS A 91 -13.72 -23.66 -26.28
C CYS A 91 -13.82 -22.19 -25.83
N ASP A 92 -13.99 -21.25 -26.76
CA ASP A 92 -14.07 -19.82 -26.43
C ASP A 92 -15.19 -19.50 -25.43
N LYS A 93 -16.39 -20.06 -25.66
CA LYS A 93 -17.55 -19.83 -24.78
C LYS A 93 -17.31 -20.39 -23.38
N TYR A 94 -16.73 -21.58 -23.29
CA TYR A 94 -16.42 -22.22 -22.02
C TYR A 94 -15.38 -21.40 -21.22
N PHE A 95 -14.29 -20.99 -21.86
CA PHE A 95 -13.22 -20.26 -21.19
C PHE A 95 -13.58 -18.82 -20.80
N ASN A 96 -14.41 -18.13 -21.58
CA ASN A 96 -14.92 -16.80 -21.21
C ASN A 96 -15.68 -16.82 -19.88
N LEU A 97 -16.57 -17.79 -19.70
CA LEU A 97 -17.38 -17.89 -18.48
C LEU A 97 -16.63 -18.54 -17.32
N ALA A 98 -15.91 -19.64 -17.59
CA ALA A 98 -15.32 -20.46 -16.54
C ALA A 98 -13.95 -19.96 -16.06
N CYS A 99 -13.21 -19.23 -16.90
CA CYS A 99 -11.84 -18.84 -16.60
C CYS A 99 -11.66 -17.32 -16.54
N TYR A 100 -12.04 -16.59 -17.61
CA TYR A 100 -11.83 -15.14 -17.63
C TYR A 100 -12.71 -14.38 -16.64
N SER A 101 -14.00 -14.71 -16.51
CA SER A 101 -14.90 -14.03 -15.57
C SER A 101 -14.40 -14.09 -14.12
N PRO A 102 -13.97 -15.25 -13.57
CA PRO A 102 -13.35 -15.28 -12.25
C PRO A 102 -12.07 -14.44 -12.11
N CYS A 103 -11.22 -14.37 -13.14
CA CYS A 103 -10.02 -13.53 -13.13
C CYS A 103 -10.39 -12.04 -13.01
N GLU A 104 -11.39 -11.60 -13.76
CA GLU A 104 -11.90 -10.22 -13.71
C GLU A 104 -12.53 -9.90 -12.37
N ASP A 105 -13.42 -10.77 -11.86
CA ASP A 105 -14.05 -10.63 -10.56
C ASP A 105 -13.04 -10.52 -9.42
N ASN A 106 -11.99 -11.35 -9.46
CA ASN A 106 -10.92 -11.30 -8.49
C ASN A 106 -10.09 -10.01 -8.61
N GLY A 107 -9.86 -9.53 -9.83
CA GLY A 107 -9.25 -8.23 -10.09
C GLY A 107 -10.05 -7.08 -9.48
N PHE A 108 -11.36 -7.04 -9.71
CA PHE A 108 -12.25 -6.03 -9.12
C PHE A 108 -12.31 -6.10 -7.59
N LYS A 109 -12.39 -7.31 -7.02
CA LYS A 109 -12.33 -7.51 -5.57
C LYS A 109 -11.01 -7.01 -4.99
N CYS A 110 -9.90 -7.27 -5.67
CA CYS A 110 -8.57 -6.81 -5.26
C CYS A 110 -8.49 -5.27 -5.30
N PHE A 111 -8.95 -4.66 -6.39
CA PHE A 111 -9.03 -3.20 -6.53
C PHE A 111 -9.82 -2.56 -5.37
N ASN A 112 -11.01 -3.09 -5.07
CA ASN A 112 -11.85 -2.58 -3.99
C ASN A 112 -11.19 -2.75 -2.62
N LYS A 113 -10.45 -3.84 -2.38
CA LYS A 113 -9.65 -4.01 -1.17
C LYS A 113 -8.55 -2.96 -1.06
N CYS A 114 -7.83 -2.65 -2.14
CA CYS A 114 -6.83 -1.57 -2.14
C CYS A 114 -7.48 -0.21 -1.85
N LYS A 115 -8.62 0.08 -2.50
CA LYS A 115 -9.37 1.32 -2.30
C LYS A 115 -9.77 1.53 -0.83
N LEU A 116 -10.33 0.49 -0.19
CA LEU A 116 -10.71 0.50 1.23
C LEU A 116 -9.50 0.61 2.16
N LYS A 117 -8.40 -0.10 1.88
CA LYS A 117 -7.20 -0.11 2.73
C LYS A 117 -6.53 1.26 2.81
N TYR A 118 -6.56 2.03 1.74
CA TYR A 118 -5.90 3.35 1.67
C TYR A 118 -6.88 4.53 1.77
N ASN A 119 -8.14 4.29 2.15
CA ASN A 119 -9.18 5.31 2.32
C ASN A 119 -9.31 6.28 1.13
N ILE A 120 -9.15 5.76 -0.08
CA ILE A 120 -9.42 6.51 -1.30
C ILE A 120 -10.91 6.35 -1.56
N VAL A 121 -11.73 7.39 -1.34
CA VAL A 121 -13.17 7.39 -1.66
C VAL A 121 -13.38 8.04 -3.00
#